data_AF-A0A0A8XNA8-F1
#
_entry.id   AF-A0A0A8XNA8-F1
#
_cell.length_a   1.000
_cell.length_b   1.000
_cell.length_c   1.000
_cell.angle_alpha   90.00
_cell.angle_beta   90.00
_cell.angle_gamma   90.00
#
_symmetry.space_group_name_H-M   'P 1'
#
loop_
_entity.id
_entity.type
_entity.pdbx_description
1 polymer ?
#
loop_
_entity_poly.entity_id
_entity_poly.type
_entity_poly.pdbx_seq_one_letter_code
_entity_poly.pdbx_strand_id
1 'polypeptide(L)' 'MPGVKGCYVATGHSCWGILNAPATGAALAELILDGKAKVVDLEPFSPARFLKRRSRRGA' A
#
# COMPACT_ATOMS: atom_id res chain seq x y z
N MET A 1 -5.72 1.01 -6.67
CA MET A 1 -5.20 -0.25 -7.22
C MET A 1 -5.05 -0.07 -8.72
N PRO A 2 -3.93 -0.50 -9.32
CA PRO A 2 -3.74 -0.37 -10.76
C PRO A 2 -4.90 -1.03 -11.52
N GLY A 3 -5.48 -0.34 -12.50
CA GLY A 3 -6.55 -0.88 -13.35
C GLY A 3 -7.96 -0.84 -12.77
N VAL A 4 -8.16 -0.45 -11.51
CA VAL A 4 -9.49 -0.34 -10.89
C VAL A 4 -9.67 1.01 -10.20
N LYS A 5 -10.51 1.88 -10.77
CA LYS A 5 -10.81 3.21 -10.24
C LYS A 5 -11.50 3.12 -8.88
N GLY A 6 -11.06 3.93 -7.91
CA GLY A 6 -11.65 3.98 -6.57
C GLY A 6 -11.38 2.74 -5.69
N CYS A 7 -10.57 1.79 -6.15
CA CYS A 7 -10.18 0.64 -5.34
C CYS A 7 -8.91 0.96 -4.54
N TYR A 8 -9.01 0.89 -3.21
CA TYR A 8 -7.89 1.08 -2.29
C TYR A 8 -7.69 -0.20 -1.48
N VAL A 9 -6.44 -0.49 -1.11
CA VAL A 9 -6.09 -1.70 -0.36
C VAL A 9 -5.10 -1.32 0.74
N ALA A 10 -5.43 -1.77 1.94
CA ALA A 10 -4.59 -1.69 3.13
C ALA A 10 -4.48 -3.11 3.73
N THR A 11 -3.44 -3.84 3.36
CA THR A 11 -3.24 -5.25 3.74
C THR A 11 -1.76 -5.54 3.98
N GLY A 12 -1.44 -6.77 4.42
CA GLY A 12 -0.05 -7.22 4.60
C GLY A 12 0.58 -6.83 5.94
N HIS A 13 -0.24 -6.53 6.95
CA HIS A 13 0.25 -6.18 8.29
C HIS A 13 0.49 -7.39 9.21
N SER A 14 0.12 -8.61 8.78
CA SER A 14 0.20 -9.84 9.60
C SER A 14 -0.40 -9.62 11.00
N CYS A 15 0.24 -10.12 12.06
CA CYS A 15 -0.18 -9.88 13.46
C CYS A 15 0.01 -8.42 13.93
N TRP A 16 0.86 -7.65 13.27
CA TRP A 16 1.15 -6.26 13.63
C TRP A 16 0.09 -5.26 13.16
N GLY A 17 -0.97 -5.75 12.50
CA GLY A 17 -2.11 -4.93 12.05
C GLY A 17 -2.74 -4.12 13.17
N ILE A 18 -2.84 -4.66 14.38
CA ILE A 18 -3.45 -3.96 15.51
C ILE A 18 -2.66 -2.70 15.92
N LEU A 19 -1.33 -2.74 15.80
CA LEU A 19 -0.46 -1.60 16.13
C LEU A 19 -0.40 -0.58 14.99
N ASN A 20 -0.46 -1.06 13.74
CA ASN A 20 -0.32 -0.22 12.55
C ASN A 20 -1.65 0.36 12.06
N ALA A 21 -2.80 -0.18 12.51
CA ALA A 21 -4.12 0.23 12.05
C ALA A 21 -4.38 1.74 12.12
N PRO A 22 -3.99 2.49 13.18
CA PRO A 22 -4.21 3.93 13.24
C PRO A 22 -3.47 4.69 12.13
N ALA A 23 -2.19 4.41 11.92
CA ALA A 23 -1.38 5.06 10.90
C ALA A 23 -1.85 4.68 9.49
N THR A 24 -2.15 3.40 9.26
CA THR A 24 -2.67 2.90 7.99
C THR A 24 -4.02 3.53 7.65
N GLY A 25 -4.93 3.63 8.62
CA GLY A 25 -6.26 4.24 8.43
C GLY A 25 -6.15 5.73 8.09
N ALA A 26 -5.31 6.47 8.81
CA ALA A 26 -5.04 7.88 8.53
C ALA A 26 -4.46 8.07 7.12
N ALA A 27 -3.45 7.29 6.75
CA ALA A 27 -2.83 7.36 5.42
C ALA A 27 -3.84 7.01 4.31
N LEU A 28 -4.72 6.03 4.54
CA LEU A 28 -5.74 5.65 3.57
C LEU A 28 -6.80 6.74 3.40
N ALA A 29 -7.22 7.38 4.50
CA ALA A 29 -8.17 8.49 4.46
C ALA A 29 -7.60 9.69 3.67
N GLU A 30 -6.36 10.08 3.93
CA GLU A 30 -5.66 11.12 3.16
C GLU A 30 -5.51 10.73 1.68
N LEU A 31 -5.15 9.47 1.39
CA LEU A 31 -5.05 9.00 0.02
C LEU A 31 -6.39 9.04 -0.73
N ILE A 32 -7.50 8.77 -0.04
CA ILE A 32 -8.85 8.83 -0.62
C ILE A 32 -9.28 10.28 -0.87
N LEU A 33 -9.08 11.18 0.09
CA LEU A 33 -9.56 12.57 0.04
C LEU A 33 -8.64 13.47 -0.80
N ASP A 34 -7.33 13.37 -0.60
CA ASP A 34 -6.33 14.29 -1.15
C ASP A 34 -5.52 13.68 -2.30
N GLY A 35 -5.69 12.39 -2.58
CA GLY A 35 -4.92 11.66 -3.60
C GLY A 35 -3.46 11.37 -3.21
N LYS A 36 -3.03 11.76 -2.00
CA LYS A 36 -1.70 11.47 -1.44
C LYS A 36 -1.76 11.39 0.08
N ALA A 37 -1.00 10.46 0.66
CA ALA A 37 -0.79 10.43 2.11
C ALA A 37 0.31 11.41 2.51
N LYS A 38 0.11 12.10 3.63
CA LYS A 38 1.04 13.03 4.27
C LYS A 38 1.60 12.45 5.57
N VAL A 39 0.79 11.64 6.27
CA VAL A 39 1.18 11.05 7.56
C VAL A 39 2.30 10.02 7.43
N VAL A 40 2.34 9.26 6.32
CA VAL A 40 3.34 8.21 6.06
C VAL A 40 3.65 8.18 4.56
N ASP A 41 4.93 7.98 4.21
CA ASP A 41 5.33 7.70 2.83
C ASP A 41 4.87 6.30 2.40
N LEU A 42 3.99 6.25 1.37
CA LEU A 42 3.41 5.03 0.86
C LEU A 42 4.21 4.39 -0.28
N GLU A 43 5.27 5.03 -0.79
CA GLU A 43 6.03 4.50 -1.94
C GLU A 43 6.63 3.10 -1.69
N PRO A 44 7.22 2.77 -0.51
CA PRO A 44 7.66 1.41 -0.22
C PRO A 44 6.51 0.38 -0.25
N PHE A 45 5.27 0.85 -0.06
CA PHE A 45 4.08 0.02 -0.05
C PHE A 45 3.43 -0.17 -1.42
N SER A 46 3.96 0.48 -2.47
CA SER A 46 3.43 0.44 -3.84
C SER A 46 3.37 -1.00 -4.40
N PRO A 47 2.24 -1.43 -4.99
CA PRO A 47 2.14 -2.73 -5.67
C PRO A 47 3.17 -2.91 -6.80
N ALA A 48 3.66 -1.80 -7.38
CA ALA A 48 4.68 -1.82 -8.43
C ALA A 48 6.00 -2.49 -7.99
N ARG A 49 6.28 -2.56 -6.68
CA ARG A 49 7.49 -3.19 -6.13
C ARG A 49 7.63 -4.66 -6.48
N PHE A 50 6.52 -5.34 -6.79
CA PHE A 50 6.52 -6.75 -7.21
C PHE A 50 6.38 -6.94 -8.72
N LEU A 51 5.81 -5.97 -9.42
CA LEU A 51 5.59 -6.05 -10.87
C LEU A 51 6.90 -5.96 -11.67
N LYS A 52 7.98 -5.40 -11.10
CA LYS A 52 9.31 -5.31 -11.73
C LYS A 52 10.15 -6.60 -11.69
N ARG A 53 9.78 -7.64 -10.94
CA ARG A 53 10.57 -8.90 -10.84
C ARG A 53 9.98 -10.02 -11.69
N ARG A 54 10.21 -9.95 -13.01
CA ARG A 54 10.06 -11.10 -13.93
C ARG A 54 11.40 -11.56 -14.50
N SER A 55 12.44 -11.57 -13.66
CA SER A 55 13.75 -12.13 -14.00
C SER A 55 14.33 -12.86 -12.78
N ARG A 56 14.58 -14.16 -12.98
CA ARG A 56 15.30 -15.11 -12.11
C ARG A 56 14.60 -15.57 -10.83
N ARG A 57 13.84 -16.66 -10.99
CA ARG A 57 14.00 -17.86 -10.14
C ARG A 57 13.78 -19.07 -11.02
N GLY A 58 14.89 -19.60 -11.50
CA GLY A 58 15.03 -20.83 -12.28
C GLY A 58 16.48 -21.26 -12.15
N ALA A 59 16.72 -22.09 -11.14
CA ALA A 59 17.78 -23.08 -10.95
C ALA A 59 17.53 -23.72 -9.58
#